data_AF-A0A1L8Q2P3-F1
#
_entry.id   AF-A0A1L8Q2P3-F1
#
_cell.length_a   1.000
_cell.length_b   1.000
_cell.length_c   1.000
_cell.angle_alpha   90.00
_cell.angle_beta   90.00
_cell.angle_gamma   90.00
#
_symmetry.space_group_name_H-M   'P 1'
#
loop_
_entity.id
_entity.type
_entity.pdbx_description
1 polymer ?
#
loop_
_entity_poly.entity_id
_entity_poly.type
_entity_poly.pdbx_seq_one_letter_code
_entity_poly.pdbx_strand_id
1 'polypeptide(L)' 'MTLDLDNMTQAEFDNRITEIKDRNPNLFQFIIDFLDDKVTPEEVYDFLKMERSYQVNYIKNYQARA' A
#
# COMPACT_ATOMS: atom_id res chain seq x y z
N MET A 1 8.64 13.42 1.80
CA MET A 1 8.84 14.14 0.52
C MET A 1 7.48 14.19 -0.13
N THR A 2 6.91 15.38 -0.35
CA THR A 2 5.66 15.49 -1.10
C THR A 2 6.02 15.24 -2.57
N LEU A 3 5.53 14.13 -3.12
CA LEU A 3 5.69 13.83 -4.54
C LEU A 3 4.57 14.54 -5.29
N ASP A 4 4.94 15.20 -6.39
CA ASP A 4 3.96 15.61 -7.38
C ASP A 4 3.51 14.36 -8.13
N LEU A 5 2.40 13.78 -7.68
CA LEU A 5 1.86 12.55 -8.27
C LEU A 5 1.35 12.79 -9.69
N ASP A 6 0.92 14.01 -10.01
CA ASP A 6 0.32 14.35 -11.31
C ASP A 6 1.38 14.42 -12.42
N ASN A 7 2.64 14.71 -12.06
CA ASN A 7 3.76 14.80 -13.00
C ASN A 7 4.79 13.65 -12.86
N MET A 8 4.43 12.57 -12.16
CA MET A 8 5.33 11.44 -11.95
C MET A 8 5.51 10.63 -13.25
N THR A 9 6.76 10.38 -13.63
CA THR A 9 7.08 9.47 -14.73
C THR A 9 6.88 8.02 -14.31
N GLN A 10 6.62 7.13 -15.27
CA GLN A 10 6.49 5.69 -14.98
C GLN A 10 7.72 5.13 -14.25
N ALA A 11 8.93 5.53 -14.66
CA ALA A 11 10.16 5.07 -14.03
C ALA A 11 10.28 5.52 -12.56
N GLU A 12 9.81 6.72 -12.22
CA GLU A 12 9.77 7.18 -10.83
C GLU A 12 8.75 6.40 -10.01
N PHE A 13 7.58 6.12 -10.59
CA PHE A 13 6.58 5.26 -9.96
C PHE A 13 7.14 3.86 -9.69
N ASP A 14 7.75 3.22 -10.70
CA ASP A 14 8.32 1.87 -10.58
C ASP A 14 9.43 1.81 -9.53
N ASN A 15 10.27 2.85 -9.47
CA ASN A 15 11.30 2.98 -8.44
C ASN A 15 10.69 3.08 -7.04
N ARG A 16 9.59 3.83 -6.87
CA ARG A 16 8.88 3.93 -5.60
C ARG A 16 8.23 2.62 -5.19
N ILE A 17 7.60 1.91 -6.12
CA ILE A 17 7.01 0.59 -5.84
C ILE A 17 8.09 -0.39 -5.42
N THR A 18 9.26 -0.36 -6.08
CA THR A 18 10.42 -1.17 -5.70
C THR A 18 10.92 -0.83 -4.28
N GLU A 19 11.05 0.46 -3.95
CA GLU A 19 11.43 0.91 -2.61
C GLU A 19 10.43 0.47 -1.53
N ILE A 20 9.13 0.51 -1.83
CA ILE A 20 8.08 0.04 -0.92
C ILE A 20 8.18 -1.48 -0.73
N LYS A 21 8.37 -2.24 -1.81
CA LYS A 21 8.54 -3.69 -1.75
C LYS A 21 9.73 -4.10 -0.86
N ASP A 22 10.86 -3.42 -1.02
CA ASP A 22 12.09 -3.74 -0.27
C ASP A 22 11.98 -3.35 1.21
N ARG A 23 11.37 -2.20 1.53
CA ARG A 23 11.33 -1.67 2.91
C ARG A 23 10.08 -2.07 3.68
N ASN A 24 8.96 -2.28 2.99
CA ASN A 24 7.63 -2.50 3.57
C ASN A 24 6.90 -3.61 2.81
N PRO A 25 7.40 -4.86 2.84
CA PRO A 25 6.85 -5.95 2.02
C PRO A 25 5.37 -6.23 2.29
N ASN A 26 4.89 -6.04 3.53
CA ASN A 26 3.48 -6.23 3.86
C ASN A 26 2.59 -5.12 3.28
N LEU A 27 3.07 -3.87 3.22
CA LEU A 27 2.34 -2.78 2.56
C LEU A 27 2.28 -3.03 1.06
N PHE A 28 3.39 -3.49 0.48
CA PHE A 28 3.42 -3.90 -0.93
C PHE A 28 2.40 -5.02 -1.19
N GLN A 29 2.37 -6.06 -0.36
CA GLN A 29 1.41 -7.15 -0.50
C GLN A 29 -0.05 -6.68 -0.37
N PHE A 30 -0.34 -5.76 0.55
CA PHE A 30 -1.68 -5.16 0.69
C PHE A 30 -2.11 -4.41 -0.59
N ILE A 31 -1.19 -3.67 -1.20
CA ILE A 31 -1.45 -2.96 -2.47
C ILE A 31 -1.70 -3.96 -3.60
N ILE A 32 -0.88 -5.01 -3.71
CA ILE A 32 -1.07 -6.06 -4.73
C ILE A 32 -2.41 -6.77 -4.54
N ASP A 33 -2.76 -7.15 -3.32
CA ASP A 33 -4.03 -7.81 -3.04
C ASP A 33 -5.23 -6.89 -3.30
N PHE A 34 -5.10 -5.57 -3.17
CA PHE A 34 -6.12 -4.62 -3.61
C PHE A 34 -6.26 -4.57 -5.14
N LEU A 35 -5.15 -4.56 -5.87
CA LEU A 35 -5.15 -4.58 -7.34
C LEU A 35 -5.68 -5.90 -7.93
N ASP A 36 -5.50 -7.00 -7.20
CA ASP A 36 -5.99 -8.34 -7.54
C ASP A 36 -7.43 -8.60 -7.06
N ASP A 37 -8.17 -7.57 -6.65
CA ASP A 37 -9.56 -7.63 -6.14
C ASP A 37 -9.75 -8.51 -4.87
N LYS A 38 -8.68 -8.79 -4.12
CA LYS A 38 -8.70 -9.56 -2.85
C LYS A 38 -8.91 -8.71 -1.60
N VAL A 39 -8.62 -7.41 -1.71
CA VAL A 39 -8.98 -6.38 -0.74
C VAL A 39 -10.03 -5.49 -1.39
N THR A 40 -11.15 -5.25 -0.72
CA THR A 40 -12.23 -4.44 -1.30
C THR A 40 -11.94 -2.94 -1.16
N PRO A 41 -12.54 -2.08 -2.01
CA PRO A 41 -12.47 -0.64 -1.83
C PRO A 41 -12.98 -0.16 -0.46
N GLU A 42 -14.00 -0.83 0.09
CA GLU A 42 -14.53 -0.53 1.42
C GLU A 42 -13.49 -0.81 2.51
N GLU A 43 -12.77 -1.92 2.41
CA GLU A 43 -11.71 -2.24 3.36
C GLU A 43 -10.54 -1.25 3.29
N VAL A 44 -10.13 -0.83 2.08
CA VAL A 44 -9.14 0.24 1.92
C VAL A 44 -9.64 1.54 2.54
N TYR A 45 -10.91 1.88 2.34
CA TYR A 45 -11.51 3.07 2.91
C TYR A 45 -11.52 3.05 4.44
N ASP A 46 -11.86 1.90 5.04
CA ASP A 46 -11.83 1.71 6.49
C ASP A 46 -10.40 1.78 7.04
N PHE A 47 -9.44 1.15 6.37
CA PHE A 47 -8.02 1.26 6.71
C PHE A 47 -7.54 2.72 6.73
N LEU A 48 -7.92 3.51 5.72
CA LEU A 48 -7.55 4.93 5.63
C LEU A 48 -8.16 5.80 6.74
N LYS A 49 -9.27 5.38 7.33
CA LYS A 49 -9.91 6.06 8.47
C LYS A 49 -9.35 5.71 9.83
N MET A 50 -8.58 4.61 9.95
CA MET A 50 -8.01 4.18 11.22
C MET A 50 -7.00 5.20 11.75
N GLU A 51 -6.84 5.28 13.07
CA GLU A 51 -5.71 6.02 13.63
C GLU A 51 -4.39 5.39 13.18
N ARG A 52 -3.35 6.23 13.08
CA ARG A 52 -2.04 5.81 12.55
C ARG A 52 -1.45 4.59 13.26
N SER A 53 -1.64 4.47 14.58
CA SER A 53 -1.19 3.30 15.36
C SER A 53 -1.85 2.01 14.90
N TYR A 54 -3.17 2.04 14.64
CA TYR A 54 -3.93 0.91 14.12
C TYR A 54 -3.56 0.59 12.67
N GLN A 55 -3.33 1.59 11.82
CA GLN A 55 -2.85 1.37 10.44
C GLN A 55 -1.51 0.65 10.43
N VAL A 56 -0.55 1.11 11.25
CA VAL A 56 0.77 0.47 11.36
C VAL A 56 0.63 -0.96 11.86
N ASN A 57 -0.22 -1.19 12.86
CA ASN A 57 -0.44 -2.54 13.39
C ASN A 57 -1.13 -3.46 12.35
N TYR A 58 -2.10 -2.94 11.59
CA TYR A 58 -2.77 -3.66 10.52
C TYR A 58 -1.75 -4.13 9.47
N ILE A 59 -0.96 -3.20 8.90
CA ILE A 59 0.05 -3.52 7.89
C ILE A 59 1.14 -4.46 8.45
N LYS A 60 1.58 -4.26 9.70
CA LYS A 60 2.59 -5.14 10.31
C LYS A 60 2.15 -6.60 10.37
N ASN A 61 0.85 -6.85 10.54
CA ASN A 61 0.29 -8.20 10.62
C ASN A 61 -0.39 -8.66 9.33
N TYR A 62 -0.31 -7.88 8.25
CA TYR A 62 -0.94 -8.21 6.98
C TYR A 62 -0.29 -9.44 6.33
N GLN A 63 -1.10 -10.33 5.78
CA GLN A 63 -0.68 -11.54 5.08
C GLN A 63 -1.34 -11.58 3.70
N ALA A 64 -0.62 -12.15 2.73
CA ALA A 64 -1.13 -12.33 1.38
C ALA A 64 -2.45 -13.12 1.38
N ARG A 65 -3.43 -12.63 0.63
CA ARG A 65 -4.73 -13.28 0.48
C ARG A 65 -4.71 -14.27 -0.68
N ALA A 66 -5.45 -15.37 -0.52
CA ALA A 66 -5.68 -16.38 -1.56
C ALA A 66 -6.45 -15.76 -2.72
#